data_AF-A0A1I5GUL6-F1
#
_entry.id   AF-A0A1I5GUL6-F1
#
_cell.length_a   1.000
_cell.length_b   1.000
_cell.length_c   1.000
_cell.angle_alpha   90.00
_cell.angle_beta   90.00
_cell.angle_gamma   90.00
#
_symmetry.space_group_name_H-M   'P 1'
#
loop_
_entity.id
_entity.type
_entity.pdbx_description
1 polymer ?
#
loop_
_entity_poly.entity_id
_entity_poly.type
_entity_poly.pdbx_seq_one_letter_code
_entity_poly.pdbx_strand_id
1 'polypeptide(L)'
;MVGENRRYERYARPVDPETETEASALRTIAGLLEGGTALITDRRLAGRVAEIFRATAVELSAGRPVPLPVRRSVRRTADTVRGLLDPRRRSEGGG
;
A
#
# COMPACT_ATOMS: atom_id res chain seq x y z
N MET A 1 -31.60 -12.34 -17.14
CA MET A 1 -31.78 -10.87 -17.11
C MET A 1 -30.84 -10.32 -16.04
N VAL A 2 -29.90 -9.48 -16.46
CA VAL A 2 -28.74 -9.01 -15.68
C VAL A 2 -29.21 -7.97 -14.66
N GLY A 3 -29.19 -8.36 -13.39
CA GLY A 3 -29.57 -7.54 -12.24
C GLY A 3 -28.39 -7.28 -11.30
N GLU A 4 -27.17 -7.16 -11.83
CA GLU A 4 -25.97 -6.99 -11.01
C GLU A 4 -25.22 -5.73 -11.42
N ASN A 5 -24.90 -4.92 -10.41
CA ASN A 5 -23.85 -3.89 -10.41
C ASN A 5 -24.15 -2.41 -10.69
N ARG A 6 -25.42 -1.96 -10.64
CA ARG A 6 -25.71 -0.50 -10.59
C ARG A 6 -25.15 0.23 -9.35
N ARG A 7 -24.74 -0.48 -8.30
CA ARG A 7 -24.12 0.12 -7.11
C ARG A 7 -22.63 0.42 -7.28
N TYR A 8 -21.96 -0.17 -8.28
CA TYR A 8 -20.51 -0.05 -8.46
C TYR A 8 -20.10 1.07 -9.42
N GLU A 9 -20.97 1.47 -10.36
CA GLU A 9 -20.67 2.55 -11.32
C GLU A 9 -20.72 3.96 -10.70
N ARG A 10 -21.40 4.15 -9.57
CA ARG A 10 -21.72 5.48 -9.04
C ARG A 10 -20.55 6.23 -8.39
N TYR A 11 -19.38 5.58 -8.25
CA TYR A 11 -18.21 6.14 -7.58
C TYR A 11 -16.96 6.19 -8.47
N ALA A 12 -17.08 5.93 -9.77
CA ALA A 12 -16.01 6.14 -10.75
C ALA A 12 -15.77 7.64 -10.97
N ARG A 13 -15.35 8.36 -9.92
CA ARG A 13 -14.74 9.67 -10.08
C ARG A 13 -13.35 9.45 -10.69
N PRO A 14 -12.91 10.31 -11.61
CA PRO A 14 -11.54 10.27 -12.09
C PRO A 14 -10.60 10.36 -10.89
N VAL A 15 -9.77 9.34 -10.69
CA VAL A 15 -8.73 9.33 -9.66
C VAL A 15 -7.63 10.26 -10.14
N ASP A 16 -7.21 11.18 -9.30
CA ASP A 16 -6.11 12.06 -9.65
C ASP A 16 -4.79 11.26 -9.78
N PRO A 17 -3.85 11.70 -10.64
CA PRO A 17 -2.61 10.95 -10.89
C PRO A 17 -1.75 10.73 -9.64
N GLU A 18 -1.80 11.62 -8.65
CA GLU A 18 -1.04 11.48 -7.41
C GLU A 18 -1.60 10.35 -6.54
N THR A 19 -2.93 10.27 -6.43
CA THR A 19 -3.61 9.17 -5.72
C THR A 19 -3.36 7.81 -6.38
N GLU A 20 -3.33 7.74 -7.72
CA GLU A 20 -3.00 6.48 -8.42
C GLU A 20 -1.52 6.12 -8.26
N THR A 21 -0.63 7.11 -8.24
CA THR A 21 0.79 6.91 -7.93
C THR A 21 0.98 6.35 -6.53
N GLU A 22 0.25 6.88 -5.54
CA GLU A 22 0.25 6.36 -4.17
C GLU A 22 -0.25 4.90 -4.11
N ALA A 23 -1.36 4.59 -4.78
CA ALA A 23 -1.89 3.25 -4.85
C ALA A 23 -0.89 2.25 -5.48
N SER A 24 -0.21 2.66 -6.56
CA SER A 24 0.83 1.86 -7.21
C SER A 24 2.03 1.60 -6.28
N ALA A 25 2.48 2.62 -5.55
CA ALA A 25 3.55 2.48 -4.56
C ALA A 25 3.17 1.50 -3.44
N LEU A 26 1.96 1.59 -2.91
CA LEU A 26 1.46 0.67 -1.88
C LEU A 26 1.41 -0.79 -2.36
N ARG A 27 0.96 -1.03 -3.60
CA ARG A 27 0.98 -2.38 -4.21
C ARG A 27 2.41 -2.93 -4.35
N THR A 28 3.35 -2.07 -4.75
CA THR A 28 4.76 -2.45 -4.90
C THR A 28 5.35 -2.86 -3.54
N ILE A 29 5.13 -2.04 -2.50
CA ILE A 29 5.63 -2.33 -1.16
C ILE A 29 4.99 -3.61 -0.60
N ALA A 30 3.69 -3.82 -0.81
CA ALA A 30 3.01 -5.06 -0.42
C ALA A 30 3.64 -6.30 -1.10
N GLY A 31 3.91 -6.23 -2.40
CA GLY A 31 4.58 -7.32 -3.12
C GLY A 31 5.98 -7.63 -2.60
N LEU A 32 6.74 -6.59 -2.20
CA LEU A 32 8.05 -6.78 -1.56
C LEU A 32 7.92 -7.50 -0.21
N LEU A 33 6.94 -7.12 0.60
CA LEU A 33 6.67 -7.76 1.90
C LEU A 33 6.28 -9.24 1.75
N GLU A 34 5.42 -9.55 0.78
CA GLU A 34 4.96 -10.91 0.47
C GLU A 34 6.06 -11.81 -0.10
N GLY A 35 6.94 -11.25 -0.94
CA GLY A 35 8.07 -11.95 -1.56
C GLY A 35 9.15 -12.41 -0.57
N GLY A 36 9.05 -12.00 0.69
CA GLY A 36 10.00 -12.34 1.75
C GLY A 36 11.20 -11.41 1.71
N THR A 37 11.29 -10.54 2.72
CA THR A 37 12.45 -9.66 2.90
C THR A 37 13.17 -10.09 4.17
N ALA A 38 14.50 -10.15 4.13
CA ALA A 38 15.31 -10.50 5.30
C ALA A 38 15.21 -9.46 6.44
N LEU A 39 14.51 -8.34 6.21
CA LEU A 39 14.41 -7.21 7.13
C LEU A 39 13.21 -7.30 8.08
N ILE A 40 12.16 -8.02 7.68
CA ILE A 40 11.02 -8.28 8.55
C ILE A 40 11.03 -9.76 8.86
N THR A 41 11.63 -10.09 10.00
CA THR A 41 11.79 -11.45 10.50
C THR A 41 10.46 -12.12 10.80
N ASP A 42 9.44 -11.34 11.20
CA ASP A 42 8.08 -11.84 11.38
C ASP A 42 7.29 -11.82 10.06
N ARG A 43 7.25 -12.98 9.39
CA ARG A 43 6.49 -13.17 8.14
C ARG A 43 4.98 -12.97 8.30
N ARG A 44 4.41 -13.28 9.46
CA ARG A 44 2.96 -13.10 9.69
C ARG A 44 2.62 -11.63 9.81
N LEU A 45 3.48 -10.86 10.49
CA LEU A 45 3.35 -9.41 10.55
C LEU A 45 3.54 -8.78 9.17
N ALA A 46 4.55 -9.21 8.39
CA ALA A 46 4.77 -8.73 7.02
C ALA A 46 3.55 -8.94 6.13
N GLY A 47 2.93 -10.13 6.19
CA GLY A 47 1.71 -10.43 5.45
C GLY A 47 0.54 -9.51 5.81
N ARG A 48 0.29 -9.29 7.10
CA ARG A 48 -0.78 -8.38 7.56
C ARG A 48 -0.56 -6.94 7.10
N VAL A 49 0.69 -6.47 7.12
CA VAL A 49 1.01 -5.12 6.62
C VAL A 49 0.80 -5.03 5.12
N ALA A 50 1.19 -6.06 4.36
CA ALA A 50 0.94 -6.15 2.93
C ALA A 50 -0.57 -6.11 2.60
N GLU A 51 -1.39 -6.86 3.34
CA GLU A 51 -2.85 -6.84 3.21
C GLU A 51 -3.44 -5.43 3.41
N ILE A 52 -2.99 -4.71 4.44
CA ILE A 52 -3.44 -3.33 4.70
C ILE A 52 -3.07 -2.40 3.53
N PHE A 53 -1.84 -2.52 3.01
CA PHE A 53 -1.41 -1.72 1.85
C PHE A 53 -2.21 -2.05 0.59
N ARG A 54 -2.49 -3.32 0.33
CA ARG A 54 -3.34 -3.75 -0.79
C ARG A 54 -4.76 -3.20 -0.67
N ALA A 55 -5.39 -3.36 0.49
CA ALA A 55 -6.74 -2.85 0.74
C ALA A 55 -6.81 -1.33 0.53
N THR A 56 -5.83 -0.60 1.07
CA THR A 56 -5.76 0.86 0.89
C THR A 56 -5.57 1.23 -0.57
N ALA A 57 -4.68 0.55 -1.30
CA ALA A 57 -4.45 0.80 -2.72
C ALA A 57 -5.69 0.53 -3.58
N VAL A 58 -6.48 -0.50 -3.26
CA VAL A 58 -7.74 -0.80 -3.95
C VAL A 58 -8.74 0.34 -3.77
N GLU A 59 -8.89 0.83 -2.54
CA GLU A 59 -9.81 1.93 -2.25
C GLU A 59 -9.36 3.24 -2.94
N LEU A 60 -8.05 3.56 -2.92
CA LEU A 60 -7.49 4.73 -3.60
C LEU A 60 -7.68 4.67 -5.13
N SER A 61 -7.33 3.54 -5.77
CA SER A 61 -7.54 3.36 -7.22
C SER A 61 -9.00 3.31 -7.63
N ALA A 62 -9.90 2.97 -6.70
CA ALA A 62 -11.35 3.03 -6.92
C ALA A 62 -11.93 4.44 -6.69
N GLY A 63 -11.09 5.44 -6.36
CA GLY A 63 -11.54 6.79 -6.03
C GLY A 63 -12.38 6.88 -4.75
N ARG A 64 -12.26 5.88 -3.87
CA ARG A 64 -13.03 5.80 -2.64
C ARG A 64 -12.34 6.56 -1.51
N PRO A 65 -13.12 7.22 -0.64
CA PRO A 65 -12.55 8.00 0.45
C PRO A 65 -11.94 7.07 1.50
N VAL A 66 -10.61 7.13 1.63
CA VAL A 66 -9.89 6.61 2.80
C VAL A 66 -9.77 7.74 3.83
N PRO A 67 -10.17 7.54 5.10
CA PRO A 67 -10.03 8.58 6.12
C PRO A 67 -8.59 9.11 6.19
N LEU A 68 -8.43 10.44 6.19
CA LEU A 68 -7.10 11.08 6.19
C LEU A 68 -6.14 10.56 7.27
N PRO A 69 -6.58 10.29 8.53
CA PRO A 69 -5.70 9.70 9.53
C PRO A 69 -5.17 8.32 9.14
N VAL A 70 -6.01 7.49 8.50
CA VAL A 70 -5.65 6.14 8.03
C VAL A 70 -4.67 6.26 6.86
N ARG A 71 -4.97 7.09 5.85
CA ARG A 71 -4.07 7.32 4.71
C ARG A 71 -2.68 7.81 5.18
N ARG A 72 -2.64 8.76 6.13
CA ARG A 72 -1.37 9.22 6.73
C ARG A 72 -0.63 8.13 7.48
N SER A 73 -1.34 7.32 8.25
CA SER A 73 -0.73 6.20 8.98
C SER A 73 -0.13 5.19 8.01
N VAL A 74 -0.89 4.78 6.99
CA VAL A 74 -0.45 3.86 5.94
C VAL A 74 0.78 4.40 5.22
N ARG A 75 0.76 5.68 4.83
CA ARG A 75 1.91 6.33 4.19
C ARG A 75 3.15 6.33 5.08
N ARG A 76 3.03 6.69 6.36
CA ARG A 76 4.16 6.64 7.32
C ARG A 76 4.72 5.22 7.50
N THR A 77 3.85 4.22 7.58
CA THR A 77 4.27 2.81 7.65
C THR A 77 4.98 2.40 6.36
N ALA A 78 4.45 2.78 5.20
CA ALA A 78 5.06 2.52 3.90
C ALA A 78 6.44 3.17 3.78
N ASP A 79 6.60 4.43 4.22
CA ASP A 79 7.88 5.14 4.24
C ASP A 79 8.90 4.45 5.17
N THR A 80 8.45 3.96 6.33
CA THR A 80 9.29 3.21 7.27
C THR A 80 9.73 1.87 6.66
N VAL A 81 8.80 1.11 6.09
CA VAL A 81 9.09 -0.16 5.41
C VAL A 81 10.05 0.08 4.26
N ARG A 82 9.81 1.10 3.43
CA ARG A 82 10.72 1.48 2.35
C ARG A 82 12.12 1.80 2.88
N GLY A 83 12.23 2.59 3.96
CA GLY A 83 13.51 2.92 4.58
C GLY A 83 14.27 1.70 5.12
N LEU A 84 13.55 0.69 5.62
CA LEU A 84 14.15 -0.59 6.02
C LEU A 84 14.62 -1.39 4.81
N LEU A 85 13.84 -1.41 3.72
CA LEU A 85 14.16 -2.10 2.47
C LEU A 85 15.27 -1.44 1.65
N ASP A 86 15.64 -0.20 1.94
CA ASP A 86 16.68 0.51 1.20
C ASP A 86 18.07 -0.10 1.47
N PRO A 87 18.72 -0.71 0.45
CA PRO A 87 20.04 -1.32 0.62
C PRO A 87 21.13 -0.31 0.98
N ARG A 88 20.96 0.98 0.65
CA ARG A 88 21.97 2.02 0.95
C ARG A 88 22.11 2.31 2.43
N ARG A 89 21.03 2.10 3.22
CA ARG A 89 21.06 2.29 4.67
C ARG A 89 21.76 1.16 5.44
N ARG A 90 22.01 0.01 4.82
CA ARG A 90 22.83 -1.05 5.46
C ARG A 90 24.32 -0.71 5.49
N SER A 91 24.80 0.11 4.56
CA SER A 91 26.23 0.41 4.42
C SER A 91 26.73 1.47 5.40
N GLU A 92 25.85 2.19 6.10
CA GLU A 92 26.22 3.27 7.04
C GLU A 92 26.37 2.79 8.50
N GLY A 93 26.03 1.52 8.80
CA GLY A 93 26.09 0.95 10.16
C GLY A 93 27.26 0.00 10.42
N GLY A 94 28.20 -0.11 9.49
CA GLY A 94 29.37 -0.98 9.58
C GLY A 94 30.67 -0.19 9.44
N GLY A 95 31.08 0.46 10.52
CA GLY A 95 32.36 1.18 10.66
C GLY A 95 32.71 1.31 12.13
#